data_AF-A0A2N7RYD3-F1
#
_entry.id   AF-A0A2N7RYD3-F1
#
_cell.length_a   1.000
_cell.length_b   1.000
_cell.length_c   1.000
_cell.angle_alpha   90.00
_cell.angle_beta   90.00
_cell.angle_gamma   90.00
#
_symmetry.space_group_name_H-M   'P 1'
#
loop_
_entity.id
_entity.type
_entity.pdbx_description
1 polymer ?
#
loop_
_entity_poly.entity_id
_entity_poly.type
_entity_poly.pdbx_seq_one_letter_code
_entity_poly.pdbx_strand_id
1 'polypeptide(L)'
;MSQNSPTEESRKARYIIDPVSLREVVSNEAAVESRIEELENIGEPGDAERISWLRMLGRLQEAEELGWITLVKSGGVTDNRQIVTPLPFQAVAGALRLAHVLHWQKRYSQADRLFTAALESAQSEIDNSEMNPVAARSLAAFAWQHLGKLHFDQGQFADALQSFESALVLRQELKSPEDQLASTRQAICTAEACLAQKVKPL
;
A
#
# COMPACT_ATOMS: atom_id res chain seq x y z
N MET A 1 23.89 -7.41 24.91
CA MET A 1 22.72 -8.05 24.29
C MET A 1 21.48 -7.32 24.80
N SER A 2 21.13 -6.20 24.16
CA SER A 2 19.92 -5.46 24.55
C SER A 2 18.73 -6.10 23.86
N GLN A 3 17.69 -6.41 24.63
CA GLN A 3 16.48 -7.03 24.11
C GLN A 3 15.73 -6.01 23.24
N ASN A 4 15.56 -6.29 21.95
CA ASN A 4 14.76 -5.51 20.99
C ASN A 4 13.24 -5.69 21.24
N SER A 5 12.79 -5.49 22.47
CA SER A 5 11.36 -5.45 22.77
C SER A 5 10.86 -4.03 22.50
N PRO A 6 9.72 -3.86 21.80
CA PRO A 6 9.15 -2.53 21.58
C PRO A 6 8.89 -1.85 22.93
N THR A 7 9.19 -0.55 23.04
CA THR A 7 8.88 0.27 24.21
C THR A 7 7.37 0.30 24.47
N GLU A 8 6.97 0.69 25.68
CA GLU A 8 5.54 0.82 25.99
C GLU A 8 4.86 1.87 25.10
N GLU A 9 5.60 2.92 24.72
CA GLU A 9 5.07 3.99 23.88
C GLU A 9 4.92 3.55 22.43
N SER A 10 5.90 2.87 21.83
CA SER A 10 5.81 2.39 20.45
C SER A 10 4.67 1.39 20.21
N ARG A 11 4.30 0.60 21.23
CA ARG A 11 3.14 -0.32 21.18
C ARG A 11 1.80 0.40 21.05
N LYS A 12 1.75 1.70 21.33
CA LYS A 12 0.55 2.53 21.20
C LYS A 12 0.41 3.13 19.80
N ALA A 13 1.36 2.91 18.88
CA ALA A 13 1.31 3.38 17.51
C ALA A 13 0.09 2.80 16.78
N ARG A 14 -0.86 3.67 16.39
CA ARG A 14 -2.14 3.28 15.80
C ARG A 14 -2.64 4.32 14.81
N TYR A 15 -3.34 3.85 13.78
CA TYR A 15 -4.09 4.68 12.85
C TYR A 15 -5.53 4.18 12.73
N ILE A 16 -6.40 5.04 12.23
CA ILE A 16 -7.76 4.70 11.78
C ILE A 16 -7.89 4.99 10.29
N ILE A 17 -8.88 4.43 9.62
CA ILE A 17 -9.20 4.79 8.24
C ILE A 17 -10.27 5.89 8.29
N ASP A 18 -9.96 7.06 7.74
CA ASP A 18 -10.94 8.13 7.59
C ASP A 18 -12.06 7.67 6.64
N PRO A 19 -13.34 7.74 7.06
CA PRO A 19 -14.41 7.14 6.28
C PRO A 19 -14.79 7.94 5.03
N VAL A 20 -14.34 9.18 4.90
CA VAL A 20 -14.63 10.07 3.77
C VAL A 20 -13.51 10.00 2.74
N SER A 21 -12.25 10.19 3.18
CA SER A 21 -11.09 10.20 2.30
C SER A 21 -10.51 8.81 2.05
N LEU A 22 -10.93 7.78 2.81
CA LEU A 22 -10.40 6.42 2.78
C LEU A 22 -8.89 6.32 3.06
N ARG A 23 -8.30 7.36 3.68
CA ARG A 23 -6.87 7.43 4.03
C ARG A 23 -6.66 7.05 5.48
N GLU A 24 -5.49 6.47 5.76
CA GLU A 24 -5.09 6.25 7.14
C GLU A 24 -4.82 7.60 7.85
N VAL A 25 -5.26 7.74 9.09
CA VAL A 25 -5.01 8.93 9.93
C VAL A 25 -4.41 8.44 11.25
N VAL A 26 -3.23 8.96 11.59
CA VAL A 26 -2.54 8.62 12.84
C VAL A 26 -3.34 9.13 14.03
N SER A 27 -3.55 8.25 15.01
CA SER A 27 -4.31 8.57 16.23
C SER A 27 -3.43 8.94 17.44
N ASN A 28 -2.13 8.60 17.39
CA ASN A 28 -1.14 8.96 18.39
C ASN A 28 0.21 9.19 17.70
N GLU A 29 0.51 10.46 17.39
CA GLU A 29 1.75 10.83 16.69
C GLU A 29 3.01 10.52 17.50
N ALA A 30 3.01 10.79 18.80
CA ALA A 30 4.16 10.54 19.67
C ALA A 30 4.54 9.04 19.72
N ALA A 31 3.55 8.16 19.78
CA ALA A 31 3.78 6.72 19.71
C ALA A 31 4.29 6.26 18.34
N VAL A 32 3.79 6.85 17.25
CA VAL A 32 4.26 6.54 15.90
C VAL A 32 5.70 7.02 15.71
N GLU A 33 6.07 8.21 16.21
CA GLU A 33 7.45 8.70 16.16
C GLU A 33 8.40 7.78 16.96
N SER A 34 8.01 7.39 18.17
CA SER A 34 8.77 6.40 18.96
C SER A 34 8.91 5.06 18.21
N ARG A 35 7.89 4.63 17.48
CA ARG A 35 7.95 3.42 16.66
C ARG A 35 8.88 3.57 15.45
N ILE A 36 8.92 4.74 14.81
CA ILE A 36 9.83 5.03 13.70
C ILE A 36 11.28 4.96 14.18
N GLU A 37 11.61 5.55 15.32
CA GLU A 37 12.96 5.49 15.92
C GLU A 37 13.39 4.04 16.21
N GLU A 38 12.50 3.21 16.74
CA GLU A 38 12.79 1.79 16.94
C GLU A 38 13.06 1.04 15.63
N LEU A 39 12.21 1.27 14.62
CA LEU A 39 12.35 0.63 13.32
C LEU A 39 13.64 1.05 12.61
N GLU A 40 14.04 2.31 12.77
CA GLU A 40 15.33 2.80 12.30
C GLU A 40 16.50 2.06 12.97
N ASN A 41 16.43 1.86 14.29
CA ASN A 41 17.45 1.09 15.02
C ASN A 41 17.46 -0.41 14.65
N ILE A 42 16.32 -0.97 14.23
CA ILE A 42 16.21 -2.34 13.71
C ILE A 42 16.85 -2.45 12.32
N GLY A 43 16.76 -1.39 11.50
CA GLY A 43 17.26 -1.35 10.13
C GLY A 43 16.34 -2.08 9.15
N GLU A 44 16.94 -2.78 8.17
CA GLU A 44 16.21 -3.36 7.03
C GLU A 44 14.96 -4.18 7.37
N PRO A 45 14.94 -5.02 8.43
CA PRO A 45 13.73 -5.76 8.81
C PRO A 45 12.55 -4.85 9.20
N GLY A 46 12.83 -3.62 9.64
CA GLY A 46 11.83 -2.63 10.03
C GLY A 46 11.39 -1.67 8.93
N ASP A 47 12.13 -1.59 7.81
CA ASP A 47 11.91 -0.58 6.77
C ASP A 47 10.48 -0.63 6.18
N ALA A 48 9.93 -1.82 5.99
CA ALA A 48 8.58 -2.00 5.45
C ALA A 48 7.50 -1.33 6.31
N GLU A 49 7.61 -1.45 7.63
CA GLU A 49 6.71 -0.81 8.59
C GLU A 49 7.03 0.70 8.67
N ARG A 50 8.32 1.06 8.71
CA ARG A 50 8.80 2.43 8.82
C ARG A 50 8.30 3.31 7.68
N ILE A 51 8.37 2.83 6.43
CA ILE A 51 7.82 3.52 5.25
C ILE A 51 6.34 3.86 5.45
N SER A 52 5.57 2.94 6.03
CA SER A 52 4.14 3.14 6.24
C SER A 52 3.87 4.22 7.30
N TRP A 53 4.60 4.21 8.41
CA TRP A 53 4.49 5.24 9.45
C TRP A 53 4.95 6.61 8.97
N LEU A 54 6.10 6.70 8.29
CA LEU A 54 6.58 7.94 7.68
C LEU A 54 5.56 8.53 6.71
N ARG A 55 4.94 7.68 5.88
CA ARG A 55 3.86 8.12 4.97
C ARG A 55 2.68 8.71 5.74
N MET A 56 2.19 8.00 6.75
CA MET A 56 0.99 8.39 7.51
C MET A 56 1.20 9.64 8.36
N LEU A 57 2.43 9.93 8.80
CA LEU A 57 2.80 11.19 9.45
C LEU A 57 3.05 12.35 8.47
N GLY A 58 2.98 12.10 7.16
CA GLY A 58 3.27 13.12 6.15
C GLY A 58 4.77 13.39 5.92
N ARG A 59 5.67 12.58 6.50
CA ARG A 59 7.13 12.57 6.20
C ARG A 59 7.38 11.89 4.84
N LEU A 60 6.71 12.40 3.81
CA LEU A 60 6.59 11.75 2.49
C LEU A 60 7.92 11.65 1.73
N GLN A 61 8.83 12.60 1.95
CA GLN A 61 10.16 12.58 1.34
C GLN A 61 11.00 11.42 1.90
N GLU A 62 11.04 11.27 3.21
CA GLU A 62 11.77 10.18 3.88
C GLU A 62 11.16 8.81 3.54
N ALA A 63 9.83 8.72 3.50
CA ALA A 63 9.12 7.51 3.07
C ALA A 63 9.47 7.12 1.62
N GLU A 64 9.60 8.10 0.73
CA GLU A 64 9.98 7.85 -0.67
C GLU A 64 11.43 7.41 -0.79
N GLU A 65 12.36 8.09 -0.11
CA GLU A 65 13.77 7.73 -0.11
C GLU A 65 13.97 6.28 0.35
N LEU A 66 13.35 5.90 1.46
CA LEU A 66 13.40 4.53 1.97
C LEU A 66 12.68 3.54 1.03
N GLY A 67 11.57 3.95 0.42
CA GLY A 67 10.86 3.17 -0.59
C GLY A 67 11.73 2.85 -1.82
N TRP A 68 12.49 3.82 -2.32
CA TRP A 68 13.44 3.60 -3.41
C TRP A 68 14.58 2.67 -2.99
N ILE A 69 15.16 2.87 -1.80
CA ILE A 69 16.24 2.01 -1.28
C ILE A 69 15.80 0.54 -1.22
N THR A 70 14.61 0.28 -0.65
CA THR A 70 14.09 -1.09 -0.53
C THR A 70 13.75 -1.70 -1.90
N LEU A 71 13.21 -0.89 -2.83
CA LEU A 71 12.92 -1.37 -4.18
C LEU A 71 14.20 -1.74 -4.95
N VAL A 72 15.25 -0.92 -4.86
CA VAL A 72 16.57 -1.22 -5.45
C VAL A 72 17.12 -2.53 -4.89
N LYS A 73 17.12 -2.71 -3.56
CA LYS A 73 17.60 -3.94 -2.90
C LYS A 73 16.86 -5.20 -3.36
N SER A 74 15.57 -5.08 -3.65
CA SER A 74 14.75 -6.17 -4.17
C SER A 74 14.94 -6.45 -5.67
N GLY A 75 15.77 -5.65 -6.37
CA GLY A 75 16.00 -5.76 -7.81
C GLY A 75 14.90 -5.14 -8.67
N GLY A 76 14.04 -4.30 -8.10
CA GLY A 76 12.93 -3.65 -8.83
C GLY A 76 13.35 -2.44 -9.67
N VAL A 77 14.62 -2.02 -9.60
CA VAL A 77 15.15 -0.85 -10.30
C VAL A 77 16.45 -1.21 -11.01
N THR A 78 16.63 -0.72 -12.24
CA THR A 78 17.86 -0.83 -13.02
C THR A 78 18.92 0.18 -12.56
N ASP A 79 20.17 0.01 -13.01
CA ASP A 79 21.26 0.96 -12.73
C ASP A 79 20.94 2.40 -13.16
N ASN A 80 20.09 2.57 -14.18
CA ASN A 80 19.64 3.87 -14.69
C ASN A 80 18.41 4.43 -13.95
N ARG A 81 18.09 3.90 -12.76
CA ARG A 81 16.93 4.29 -11.94
C ARG A 81 15.58 4.12 -12.64
N GLN A 82 15.48 3.15 -13.55
CA GLN A 82 14.22 2.79 -14.20
C GLN A 82 13.63 1.55 -13.53
N ILE A 83 12.30 1.48 -13.48
CA ILE A 83 11.61 0.28 -12.98
C ILE A 83 11.90 -0.89 -13.91
N VAL A 84 12.24 -2.04 -13.34
CA VAL A 84 12.44 -3.29 -14.11
C VAL A 84 11.08 -3.79 -14.59
N THR A 85 11.00 -4.15 -15.88
CA THR A 85 9.77 -4.66 -16.51
C THR A 85 10.07 -5.97 -17.28
N PRO A 86 9.42 -7.10 -16.95
CA PRO A 86 8.44 -7.26 -15.88
C PRO A 86 9.09 -7.10 -14.49
N LEU A 87 8.33 -6.57 -13.53
CA LEU A 87 8.82 -6.38 -12.16
C LEU A 87 9.12 -7.75 -11.51
N PRO A 88 10.30 -7.98 -10.92
CA PRO A 88 10.58 -9.23 -10.21
C PRO A 88 9.59 -9.45 -9.07
N PHE A 89 9.08 -10.67 -8.89
CA PHE A 89 8.04 -10.94 -7.88
C PHE A 89 8.46 -10.53 -6.45
N GLN A 90 9.72 -10.76 -6.09
CA GLN A 90 10.29 -10.33 -4.80
C GLN A 90 10.30 -8.80 -4.59
N ALA A 91 10.23 -8.01 -5.66
CA ALA A 91 10.17 -6.55 -5.62
C ALA A 91 8.74 -6.00 -5.53
N VAL A 92 7.72 -6.82 -5.75
CA VAL A 92 6.30 -6.42 -5.77
C VAL A 92 5.90 -5.72 -4.47
N ALA A 93 6.21 -6.30 -3.31
CA ALA A 93 5.85 -5.70 -2.03
C ALA A 93 6.53 -4.33 -1.80
N GLY A 94 7.79 -4.17 -2.24
CA GLY A 94 8.51 -2.90 -2.18
C GLY A 94 7.87 -1.85 -3.10
N ALA A 95 7.55 -2.25 -4.33
CA ALA A 95 6.91 -1.39 -5.33
C ALA A 95 5.54 -0.89 -4.86
N LEU A 96 4.72 -1.77 -4.28
CA LEU A 96 3.40 -1.39 -3.74
C LEU A 96 3.51 -0.35 -2.61
N ARG A 97 4.51 -0.46 -1.73
CA ARG A 97 4.76 0.53 -0.67
C ARG A 97 5.18 1.87 -1.25
N LEU A 98 6.16 1.89 -2.16
CA LEU A 98 6.60 3.11 -2.82
C LEU A 98 5.48 3.77 -3.62
N ALA A 99 4.69 2.99 -4.37
CA ALA A 99 3.52 3.48 -5.09
C ALA A 99 2.52 4.16 -4.14
N HIS A 100 2.30 3.61 -2.96
CA HIS A 100 1.42 4.22 -1.97
C HIS A 100 1.96 5.55 -1.43
N VAL A 101 3.28 5.68 -1.24
CA VAL A 101 3.91 6.97 -0.90
C VAL A 101 3.73 8.00 -2.02
N LEU A 102 4.02 7.61 -3.27
CA LEU A 102 3.86 8.49 -4.43
C LEU A 102 2.39 8.92 -4.64
N HIS A 103 1.45 8.02 -4.33
CA HIS A 103 0.02 8.33 -4.34
C HIS A 103 -0.31 9.42 -3.29
N TRP A 104 0.23 9.31 -2.08
CA TRP A 104 0.05 10.33 -1.05
C TRP A 104 0.64 11.69 -1.44
N GLN A 105 1.74 11.70 -2.19
CA GLN A 105 2.33 12.90 -2.80
C GLN A 105 1.53 13.44 -4.01
N LYS A 106 0.40 12.82 -4.38
CA LYS A 106 -0.40 13.14 -5.58
C LYS A 106 0.37 12.98 -6.90
N ARG A 107 1.44 12.20 -6.91
CA ARG A 107 2.18 11.82 -8.14
C ARG A 107 1.50 10.63 -8.80
N TYR A 108 0.22 10.81 -9.16
CA TYR A 108 -0.67 9.74 -9.60
C TYR A 108 -0.11 8.91 -10.75
N SER A 109 0.44 9.54 -11.80
CA SER A 109 1.01 8.81 -12.94
C SER A 109 2.20 7.92 -12.59
N GLN A 110 2.94 8.24 -11.52
CA GLN A 110 4.09 7.42 -11.08
C GLN A 110 3.62 6.28 -10.18
N ALA A 111 2.67 6.56 -9.29
CA ALA A 111 2.04 5.57 -8.45
C ALA A 111 1.29 4.52 -9.28
N ASP A 112 0.51 4.95 -10.26
CA ASP A 112 -0.23 4.09 -11.19
C ASP A 112 0.70 3.10 -11.90
N ARG A 113 1.79 3.59 -12.51
CA ARG A 113 2.79 2.72 -13.15
C ARG A 113 3.34 1.64 -12.22
N LEU A 114 3.66 1.98 -10.97
CA LEU A 114 4.19 1.02 -10.02
C LEU A 114 3.13 0.04 -9.53
N PHE A 115 1.91 0.50 -9.25
CA PHE A 115 0.82 -0.40 -8.87
C PHE A 115 0.48 -1.38 -9.99
N THR A 116 0.39 -0.91 -11.23
CA THR A 116 0.12 -1.74 -12.40
C THR A 116 1.24 -2.75 -12.65
N ALA A 117 2.51 -2.33 -12.62
CA ALA A 117 3.63 -3.26 -12.77
C ALA A 117 3.68 -4.32 -11.65
N ALA A 118 3.35 -3.93 -10.41
CA ALA A 118 3.26 -4.84 -9.28
C ALA A 118 2.10 -5.83 -9.42
N LEU A 119 0.94 -5.36 -9.91
CA LEU A 119 -0.23 -6.18 -10.17
C LEU A 119 0.03 -7.20 -11.29
N GLU A 120 0.64 -6.77 -12.41
CA GLU A 120 1.00 -7.65 -13.53
C GLU A 120 1.95 -8.76 -13.07
N SER A 121 2.97 -8.42 -12.27
CA SER A 121 3.90 -9.39 -11.70
C SER A 121 3.20 -10.37 -10.76
N ALA A 122 2.33 -9.88 -9.86
CA ALA A 122 1.56 -10.72 -8.96
C ALA A 122 0.59 -11.65 -9.71
N GLN A 123 -0.07 -11.18 -10.77
CA GLN A 123 -0.96 -11.99 -11.60
C GLN A 123 -0.18 -13.05 -12.38
N SER A 124 0.97 -12.68 -12.95
CA SER A 124 1.85 -13.64 -13.61
C SER A 124 2.30 -14.75 -12.66
N GLU A 125 2.58 -14.43 -11.39
CA GLU A 125 2.92 -15.44 -10.38
C GLU A 125 1.71 -16.34 -10.04
N ILE A 126 0.49 -15.79 -9.99
CA ILE A 126 -0.73 -16.59 -9.79
C ILE A 126 -0.95 -17.60 -10.93
N ASP A 127 -0.71 -17.17 -12.17
CA ASP A 127 -1.03 -17.94 -13.36
C ASP A 127 0.06 -18.97 -13.72
N ASN A 128 1.33 -18.65 -13.43
CA ASN A 128 2.48 -19.41 -13.94
C ASN A 128 3.35 -20.06 -12.86
N SER A 129 3.07 -19.85 -11.57
CA SER A 129 3.88 -20.37 -10.46
C SER A 129 3.02 -20.99 -9.35
N GLU A 130 3.40 -22.18 -8.91
CA GLU A 130 2.78 -22.84 -7.75
C GLU A 130 3.51 -22.51 -6.44
N MET A 131 4.61 -21.74 -6.47
CA MET A 131 5.44 -21.53 -5.28
C MET A 131 4.77 -20.65 -4.24
N ASN A 132 4.12 -19.56 -4.67
CA ASN A 132 3.63 -18.51 -3.77
C ASN A 132 2.17 -18.09 -4.01
N PRO A 133 1.21 -19.00 -4.23
CA PRO A 133 -0.14 -18.66 -4.71
C PRO A 133 -0.93 -17.78 -3.73
N VAL A 134 -0.71 -17.93 -2.42
CA VAL A 134 -1.36 -17.11 -1.38
C VAL A 134 -0.75 -15.72 -1.30
N ALA A 135 0.59 -15.63 -1.33
CA ALA A 135 1.29 -14.35 -1.26
C ALA A 135 1.03 -13.52 -2.52
N ALA A 136 1.04 -14.14 -3.70
CA ALA A 136 0.76 -13.47 -4.97
C ALA A 136 -0.67 -12.91 -5.00
N ARG A 137 -1.69 -13.69 -4.61
CA ARG A 137 -3.08 -13.21 -4.47
C ARG A 137 -3.21 -12.09 -3.44
N SER A 138 -2.48 -12.18 -2.33
CA SER A 138 -2.52 -11.13 -1.29
C SER A 138 -1.94 -9.81 -1.80
N LEU A 139 -0.83 -9.87 -2.56
CA LEU A 139 -0.20 -8.71 -3.19
C LEU A 139 -1.06 -8.14 -4.31
N ALA A 140 -1.70 -8.99 -5.13
CA ALA A 140 -2.65 -8.56 -6.15
C ALA A 140 -3.87 -7.86 -5.54
N ALA A 141 -4.45 -8.41 -4.47
CA ALA A 141 -5.55 -7.77 -3.74
C ALA A 141 -5.16 -6.41 -3.15
N PHE A 142 -3.92 -6.28 -2.66
CA PHE A 142 -3.37 -5.01 -2.19
C PHE A 142 -3.22 -4.02 -3.35
N ALA A 143 -2.65 -4.45 -4.47
CA ALA A 143 -2.48 -3.61 -5.67
C ALA A 143 -3.83 -3.07 -6.17
N TRP A 144 -4.82 -3.94 -6.34
CA TRP A 144 -6.17 -3.56 -6.74
C TRP A 144 -6.82 -2.57 -5.77
N GLN A 145 -6.72 -2.82 -4.46
CA GLN A 145 -7.28 -1.92 -3.45
C GLN A 145 -6.69 -0.51 -3.58
N HIS A 146 -5.38 -0.38 -3.78
CA HIS A 146 -4.72 0.92 -3.83
C HIS A 146 -4.82 1.60 -5.21
N LEU A 147 -4.91 0.85 -6.31
CA LEU A 147 -5.36 1.38 -7.60
C LEU A 147 -6.75 1.99 -7.49
N GLY A 148 -7.67 1.30 -6.81
CA GLY A 148 -9.01 1.82 -6.55
C GLY A 148 -8.98 3.15 -5.81
N LYS A 149 -8.18 3.27 -4.74
CA LYS A 149 -7.99 4.55 -4.02
C LYS A 149 -7.38 5.63 -4.92
N LEU A 150 -6.41 5.27 -5.75
CA LEU A 150 -5.74 6.19 -6.67
C LEU A 150 -6.70 6.75 -7.75
N HIS A 151 -7.55 5.90 -8.32
CA HIS A 151 -8.59 6.32 -9.26
C HIS A 151 -9.67 7.15 -8.57
N PHE A 152 -10.05 6.77 -7.35
CA PHE A 152 -11.02 7.50 -6.54
C PHE A 152 -10.58 8.94 -6.26
N ASP A 153 -9.34 9.15 -5.83
CA ASP A 153 -8.78 10.49 -5.57
C ASP A 153 -8.76 11.39 -6.83
N GLN A 154 -8.62 10.76 -8.00
CA GLN A 154 -8.67 11.42 -9.32
C GLN A 154 -10.10 11.64 -9.84
N GLY A 155 -11.13 11.16 -9.13
CA GLY A 155 -12.53 11.27 -9.54
C GLY A 155 -12.95 10.25 -10.62
N GLN A 156 -12.09 9.26 -10.90
CA GLN A 156 -12.34 8.17 -11.84
C GLN A 156 -13.12 7.05 -11.13
N PHE A 157 -14.35 7.35 -10.71
CA PHE A 157 -15.09 6.47 -9.79
C PHE A 157 -15.47 5.11 -10.40
N ALA A 158 -15.63 5.02 -11.72
CA ALA A 158 -15.91 3.75 -12.40
C ALA A 158 -14.69 2.81 -12.34
N ASP A 159 -13.50 3.33 -12.68
CA ASP A 159 -12.25 2.58 -12.61
C ASP A 159 -11.90 2.22 -11.15
N ALA A 160 -12.23 3.12 -10.21
CA ALA A 160 -12.08 2.87 -8.79
C ALA A 160 -12.94 1.70 -8.31
N LEU A 161 -14.23 1.70 -8.68
CA LEU A 161 -15.18 0.65 -8.32
C LEU A 161 -14.71 -0.71 -8.84
N GLN A 162 -14.36 -0.80 -10.12
CA GLN A 162 -13.85 -2.05 -10.71
C GLN A 162 -12.61 -2.57 -9.97
N SER A 163 -11.69 -1.66 -9.58
CA SER A 163 -10.49 -2.03 -8.83
C SER A 163 -10.84 -2.54 -7.42
N PHE A 164 -11.78 -1.91 -6.71
CA PHE A 164 -12.21 -2.37 -5.40
C PHE A 164 -12.94 -3.73 -5.44
N GLU A 165 -13.80 -3.95 -6.44
CA GLU A 165 -14.45 -5.24 -6.65
C GLU A 165 -13.44 -6.36 -6.90
N SER A 166 -12.43 -6.10 -7.74
CA SER A 166 -11.32 -7.03 -7.99
C SER A 166 -10.55 -7.36 -6.70
N ALA A 167 -10.31 -6.36 -5.86
CA ALA A 167 -9.69 -6.56 -4.55
C ALA A 167 -10.57 -7.41 -3.61
N LEU A 168 -11.89 -7.18 -3.61
CA LEU A 168 -12.83 -7.89 -2.74
C LEU A 168 -12.88 -9.37 -3.07
N VAL A 169 -12.95 -9.73 -4.36
CA VAL A 169 -12.96 -11.12 -4.82
C VAL A 169 -11.73 -11.87 -4.27
N LEU A 170 -10.53 -11.33 -4.49
CA LEU A 170 -9.30 -11.95 -4.00
C LEU A 170 -9.25 -12.02 -2.47
N ARG A 171 -9.71 -10.97 -1.76
CA ARG A 171 -9.75 -10.99 -0.29
C ARG A 171 -10.71 -12.06 0.25
N GLN A 172 -11.84 -12.28 -0.42
CA GLN A 172 -12.81 -13.32 -0.05
C GLN A 172 -12.25 -14.73 -0.29
N GLU A 173 -11.63 -14.96 -1.45
CA GLU A 173 -10.96 -16.24 -1.75
C GLU A 173 -9.89 -16.58 -0.72
N LEU A 174 -9.11 -15.57 -0.31
CA LEU A 174 -8.06 -15.70 0.70
C LEU A 174 -8.58 -15.79 2.15
N LYS A 175 -9.88 -15.57 2.38
CA LYS A 175 -10.46 -15.40 3.73
C LYS A 175 -9.66 -14.37 4.54
N SER A 176 -9.38 -13.23 3.90
CA SER A 176 -8.62 -12.14 4.50
C SER A 176 -9.27 -11.64 5.79
N PRO A 177 -8.50 -11.02 6.69
CA PRO A 177 -9.04 -10.40 7.90
C PRO A 177 -10.27 -9.51 7.65
N GLU A 178 -11.23 -9.56 8.57
CA GLU A 178 -12.53 -8.89 8.41
C GLU A 178 -12.41 -7.37 8.29
N ASP A 179 -11.41 -6.76 8.93
CA ASP A 179 -11.10 -5.33 8.78
C ASP A 179 -10.71 -4.97 7.34
N GLN A 180 -9.98 -5.82 6.63
CA GLN A 180 -9.64 -5.62 5.22
C GLN A 180 -10.89 -5.77 4.33
N LEU A 181 -11.73 -6.78 4.59
CA LEU A 181 -12.97 -6.98 3.85
C LEU A 181 -13.95 -5.82 4.06
N ALA A 182 -14.11 -5.36 5.31
CA ALA A 182 -14.94 -4.22 5.66
C ALA A 182 -14.44 -2.93 4.99
N SER A 183 -13.13 -2.69 5.00
CA SER A 183 -12.52 -1.53 4.33
C SER A 183 -12.78 -1.55 2.82
N THR A 184 -12.66 -2.70 2.14
CA THR A 184 -12.98 -2.80 0.70
C THR A 184 -14.46 -2.56 0.42
N ARG A 185 -15.36 -3.17 1.21
CA ARG A 185 -16.80 -2.95 1.04
C ARG A 185 -17.20 -1.49 1.24
N GLN A 186 -16.61 -0.83 2.23
CA GLN A 186 -16.81 0.61 2.42
C GLN A 186 -16.34 1.42 1.21
N ALA A 187 -15.17 1.09 0.65
CA ALA A 187 -14.65 1.75 -0.54
C ALA A 187 -15.56 1.57 -1.77
N ILE A 188 -16.12 0.36 -1.96
CA ILE A 188 -17.13 0.06 -2.98
C ILE A 188 -18.37 0.94 -2.79
N CYS A 189 -19.00 0.89 -1.61
CA CYS A 189 -20.20 1.68 -1.33
C CYS A 189 -19.97 3.18 -1.54
N THR A 190 -18.78 3.68 -1.18
CA THR A 190 -18.40 5.08 -1.36
C THR A 190 -18.25 5.42 -2.85
N ALA A 191 -17.59 4.57 -3.63
CA ALA A 191 -17.44 4.77 -5.08
C ALA A 191 -18.80 4.73 -5.82
N GLU A 192 -19.68 3.78 -5.46
CA GLU A 192 -21.04 3.70 -5.99
C GLU A 192 -21.85 4.97 -5.69
N ALA A 193 -21.77 5.48 -4.46
CA ALA A 193 -22.46 6.71 -4.07
C ALA A 193 -21.97 7.92 -4.88
N CYS A 194 -20.66 8.01 -5.16
CA CYS A 194 -20.08 9.08 -5.98
C CYS A 194 -20.53 8.99 -7.45
N LEU A 195 -20.57 7.77 -8.01
CA LEU A 195 -21.08 7.52 -9.36
C LEU A 195 -22.56 7.92 -9.51
N ALA A 196 -23.39 7.55 -8.54
CA ALA A 196 -24.81 7.87 -8.53
C ALA A 196 -25.08 9.38 -8.42
N GLN A 197 -24.26 10.10 -7.65
CA GLN A 197 -24.44 11.53 -7.39
C GLN A 197 -23.79 12.43 -8.45
N LYS A 198 -22.92 11.91 -9.34
CA LYS A 198 -22.09 12.69 -10.29
C LYS A 198 -21.27 13.82 -9.63
N VAL A 199 -20.99 13.73 -8.33
CA VAL A 199 -20.29 14.78 -7.55
C VAL A 199 -19.21 14.15 -6.66
N LYS A 200 -18.09 14.86 -6.53
CA LYS A 200 -16.93 14.48 -5.72
C LYS A 200 -17.22 14.68 -4.22
N PRO A 201 -16.87 13.74 -3.32
CA PRO A 201 -16.88 14.02 -1.90
C PRO A 201 -15.82 15.09 -1.58
N LEU A 202 -16.17 16.00 -0.67
CA LEU A 202 -15.38 17.17 -0.27
C LEU A 202 -14.02 16.78 0.32
#